data_AF-A0A6P8QUZ2-F1
#
_entry.id   AF-A0A6P8QUZ2-F1
#
_cell.length_a   1.000
_cell.length_b   1.000
_cell.length_c   1.000
_cell.angle_alpha   90.00
_cell.angle_beta   90.00
_cell.angle_gamma   90.00
#
_symmetry.space_group_name_H-M   'P 1'
#
loop_
_entity.id
_entity.type
_entity.pdbx_description
1 polymer ?
#
loop_
_entity_poly.entity_id
_entity_poly.type
_entity_poly.pdbx_seq_one_letter_code
_entity_poly.pdbx_strand_id
1 'polypeptide(L)'
;MTATGLLNHLLLVSLWIYLSQIETLDSSCGADGSANYSVTFSAQWTPVSFPKQYPTYRPHAQWSQLFGCIHNSDFELWAEGSLVSPGVQVFVEHGKSQLLIHEIERLKDKVQTWFQADPILTGEGNTSIVITLEKSYPLISVLVKIIPSPDWFVGVNALDLCENGKWKNNVLYNLFPWDAGTDSGFAFSSPNFVTVPQEAVFQITSKNPSHPANSFYYPRLEALPRLGYLELNLLHEEKDNETQYEEMQDKNVTITGSETQHRTLLEEVQVTGNQTARGEQAAQSVRSTPLDCEVSMWSSWGLCNQLCGKGTRERTRFIVVHPANDGEPCPSLLEKEDCEEPACPSKAPPVNRNISTDSTPQKRVIFKRITNNNTRVIFKRITNNSTRRIIKRKKKPVYHQARIQRPENKTRPGLTTNTT
;
A
#
# COMPACT_ATOMS: atom_id res chain seq x y z
N MET A 1 19.27 28.82 68.01
CA MET A 1 19.46 28.44 66.60
C MET A 1 19.12 29.64 65.75
N THR A 2 20.05 30.10 64.91
CA THR A 2 19.89 31.33 64.11
C THR A 2 18.84 31.13 63.01
N ALA A 3 18.09 32.19 62.67
CA ALA A 3 17.06 32.17 61.63
C ALA A 3 17.59 31.67 60.26
N THR A 4 18.90 31.77 60.03
CA THR A 4 19.59 31.25 58.85
C THR A 4 19.68 29.72 58.81
N GLY A 5 19.72 29.05 59.96
CA GLY A 5 19.78 27.58 60.04
C GLY A 5 18.45 26.91 59.74
N LEU A 6 17.33 27.56 60.11
CA LEU A 6 15.97 27.10 59.80
C LEU A 6 15.66 27.21 58.31
N LEU A 7 16.11 28.28 57.65
CA LEU A 7 15.91 28.47 56.20
C LEU A 7 16.72 27.44 55.38
N ASN A 8 17.96 27.16 55.78
CA ASN A 8 18.78 26.11 55.14
C ASN A 8 18.21 24.71 55.35
N HIS A 9 17.66 24.41 56.53
CA HIS A 9 16.99 23.13 56.77
C HIS A 9 15.71 23.00 55.93
N LEU A 10 14.90 24.06 55.82
CA LEU A 10 13.70 24.04 54.97
C LEU A 10 14.04 23.89 53.49
N LEU A 11 15.11 24.55 53.02
CA LEU A 11 15.58 24.39 51.64
C LEU A 11 16.09 22.97 51.38
N LEU A 12 16.88 22.39 52.28
CA LEU A 12 17.36 21.01 52.15
C LEU A 12 16.22 19.98 52.23
N VAL A 13 15.23 20.18 53.09
CA VAL A 13 14.04 19.32 53.18
C VAL A 13 13.17 19.48 51.92
N SER A 14 13.02 20.69 51.38
CA SER A 14 12.30 20.90 50.11
C SER A 14 13.04 20.32 48.91
N LEU A 15 14.38 20.37 48.88
CA LEU A 15 15.21 19.74 47.86
C LEU A 15 15.17 18.22 47.99
N TRP A 16 15.13 17.68 49.21
CA TRP A 16 14.92 16.25 49.47
C TRP A 16 13.53 15.78 49.06
N ILE A 17 12.47 16.55 49.34
CA ILE A 17 11.11 16.24 48.91
C ILE A 17 10.99 16.33 47.38
N TYR A 18 11.66 17.31 46.76
CA TYR A 18 11.73 17.46 45.30
C TYR A 18 12.53 16.33 44.65
N LEU A 19 13.67 15.92 45.24
CA LEU A 19 14.47 14.78 44.78
C LEU A 19 13.78 13.43 45.05
N SER A 20 12.98 13.30 46.11
CA SER A 20 12.18 12.09 46.40
C SER A 20 10.90 11.99 45.56
N GLN A 21 10.52 13.05 44.85
CA GLN A 21 9.43 13.06 43.86
C GLN A 21 9.93 12.88 42.43
N ILE A 22 11.24 12.78 42.21
CA ILE A 22 11.78 12.20 40.98
C ILE A 22 11.64 10.69 41.12
N GLU A 23 10.40 10.20 41.07
CA GLU A 23 10.20 8.91 40.43
C GLU A 23 10.69 9.11 39.01
N THR A 24 11.89 8.61 38.73
CA THR A 24 12.26 8.30 37.35
C THR A 24 11.09 7.50 36.82
N LEU A 25 10.33 8.06 35.87
CA LEU A 25 9.50 7.27 34.97
C LEU A 25 10.47 6.30 34.31
N ASP A 26 10.66 5.16 34.96
CA ASP A 26 11.57 4.15 34.51
C ASP A 26 10.93 3.63 33.23
N SER A 27 11.52 3.99 32.09
CA SER A 27 11.10 3.51 30.78
C SER A 27 11.35 2.02 30.62
N SER A 28 11.88 1.36 31.66
CA SER A 28 12.14 -0.06 31.71
C SER A 28 10.95 -0.85 32.26
N CYS A 29 10.72 -2.00 31.63
CA CYS A 29 9.74 -2.98 32.03
C CYS A 29 10.11 -3.62 33.38
N GLY A 30 9.19 -3.62 34.34
CA GLY A 30 9.36 -4.28 35.64
C GLY A 30 9.33 -5.82 35.62
N ALA A 31 9.53 -6.46 34.46
CA ALA A 31 9.56 -7.91 34.33
C ALA A 31 10.89 -8.51 34.84
N ASP A 32 10.90 -9.83 35.06
CA ASP A 32 12.02 -10.55 35.67
C ASP A 32 13.13 -10.93 34.68
N GLY A 33 12.88 -10.82 33.37
CA GLY A 33 13.87 -11.12 32.34
C GLY A 33 13.59 -10.49 30.97
N SER A 34 14.42 -10.82 29.98
CA SER A 34 14.12 -10.56 28.57
C SER A 34 13.05 -11.53 28.03
N ALA A 35 12.38 -11.16 26.95
CA ALA A 35 11.32 -11.96 26.37
C ALA A 35 11.54 -12.26 24.89
N ASN A 36 11.39 -13.54 24.53
CA ASN A 36 11.43 -14.01 23.16
C ASN A 36 10.02 -14.05 22.58
N TYR A 37 9.80 -13.34 21.48
CA TYR A 37 8.51 -13.28 20.79
C TYR A 37 8.62 -13.81 19.37
N SER A 38 7.60 -14.57 18.94
CA SER A 38 7.32 -14.74 17.51
C SER A 38 6.44 -13.59 17.05
N VAL A 39 6.89 -12.85 16.03
CA VAL A 39 6.14 -11.79 15.37
C VAL A 39 5.71 -12.29 14.00
N THR A 40 4.40 -12.40 13.79
CA THR A 40 3.82 -12.87 12.54
C THR A 40 2.98 -11.77 11.91
N PHE A 41 3.31 -11.38 10.68
CA PHE A 41 2.44 -10.56 9.85
C PHE A 41 1.61 -11.46 8.95
N SER A 42 0.29 -11.35 9.08
CA SER A 42 -0.69 -12.05 8.24
C SER A 42 -1.42 -11.04 7.37
N ALA A 43 -1.16 -11.08 6.06
CA ALA A 43 -1.75 -10.22 5.06
C ALA A 43 -3.12 -10.74 4.59
N GLN A 44 -4.08 -9.83 4.45
CA GLN A 44 -5.48 -10.10 4.09
C GLN A 44 -6.02 -9.09 3.05
N TRP A 45 -5.17 -8.64 2.13
CA TRP A 45 -5.58 -7.77 1.03
C TRP A 45 -6.08 -8.60 -0.14
N THR A 46 -7.39 -8.69 -0.29
CA THR A 46 -8.06 -9.58 -1.26
C THR A 46 -8.93 -8.76 -2.21
N PRO A 47 -9.24 -9.26 -3.42
CA PRO A 47 -10.21 -8.62 -4.30
C PRO A 47 -11.65 -8.69 -3.76
N VAL A 48 -11.92 -9.50 -2.72
CA VAL A 48 -13.23 -9.56 -2.06
C VAL A 48 -13.36 -8.48 -1.00
N SER A 49 -12.32 -8.26 -0.18
CA SER A 49 -12.29 -7.22 0.84
C SER A 49 -11.94 -5.84 0.28
N PHE A 50 -11.24 -5.77 -0.86
CA PHE A 50 -10.86 -4.53 -1.53
C PHE A 50 -10.96 -4.67 -3.06
N PRO A 51 -12.16 -4.75 -3.64
CA PRO A 51 -12.37 -4.94 -5.07
C PRO A 51 -11.96 -3.73 -5.92
N LYS A 52 -12.00 -2.52 -5.36
CA LYS A 52 -11.75 -1.29 -6.12
C LYS A 52 -10.28 -1.24 -6.54
N GLN A 53 -10.06 -1.25 -7.86
CA GLN A 53 -8.73 -1.15 -8.47
C GLN A 53 -7.72 -2.21 -7.98
N TYR A 54 -8.19 -3.37 -7.51
CA TYR A 54 -7.30 -4.42 -6.98
C TYR A 54 -6.19 -4.76 -7.98
N PRO A 55 -4.90 -4.58 -7.65
CA PRO A 55 -3.80 -4.76 -8.60
C PRO A 55 -3.62 -6.23 -9.00
N THR A 56 -3.89 -6.56 -10.27
CA THR A 56 -3.75 -7.93 -10.79
C THR A 56 -2.53 -8.12 -11.71
N TYR A 57 -1.89 -7.03 -12.15
CA TYR A 57 -0.76 -7.11 -13.07
C TYR A 57 0.18 -5.89 -12.99
N ARG A 58 1.49 -6.17 -13.01
CA ARG A 58 2.62 -5.23 -13.14
C ARG A 58 2.62 -4.03 -12.17
N PRO A 59 3.03 -4.24 -10.91
CA PRO A 59 3.03 -5.53 -10.21
C PRO A 59 1.61 -5.89 -9.74
N HIS A 60 1.37 -7.16 -9.47
CA HIS A 60 0.16 -7.59 -8.75
C HIS A 60 0.26 -7.20 -7.27
N ALA A 61 -0.87 -7.23 -6.56
CA ALA A 61 -0.96 -6.95 -5.14
C ALA A 61 -0.01 -7.84 -4.33
N GLN A 62 0.88 -7.22 -3.56
CA GLN A 62 1.90 -7.87 -2.74
C GLN A 62 2.39 -6.91 -1.64
N TRP A 63 3.36 -7.35 -0.85
CA TRP A 63 3.90 -6.62 0.29
C TRP A 63 5.42 -6.57 0.23
N SER A 64 6.03 -5.51 0.75
CA SER A 64 7.48 -5.52 0.97
C SER A 64 7.86 -6.53 2.06
N GLN A 65 9.17 -6.67 2.29
CA GLN A 65 9.66 -7.23 3.54
C GLN A 65 9.04 -6.48 4.72
N LEU A 66 8.81 -7.20 5.82
CA LEU A 66 8.50 -6.55 7.09
C LEU A 66 9.78 -5.93 7.61
N PHE A 67 9.70 -4.69 8.07
CA PHE A 67 10.79 -4.04 8.79
C PHE A 67 10.28 -3.60 10.16
N GLY A 68 11.07 -3.82 11.20
CA GLY A 68 10.76 -3.31 12.53
C GLY A 68 12.00 -3.02 13.36
N CYS A 69 11.76 -2.44 14.52
CA CYS A 69 12.77 -2.16 15.52
C CYS A 69 12.22 -2.33 16.93
N ILE A 70 13.12 -2.68 17.85
CA ILE A 70 12.86 -2.81 19.29
C ILE A 70 13.50 -1.60 19.96
N HIS A 71 12.72 -0.83 20.70
CA HIS A 71 13.14 0.49 21.18
C HIS A 71 12.46 0.88 22.50
N ASN A 72 12.92 1.99 23.07
CA ASN A 72 12.32 2.62 24.23
C ASN A 72 11.46 3.82 23.82
N SER A 73 10.88 4.51 24.80
CA SER A 73 9.98 5.65 24.56
C SER A 73 10.66 6.89 23.96
N ASP A 74 11.99 6.95 23.92
CA ASP A 74 12.74 8.11 23.41
C ASP A 74 12.96 8.07 21.89
N PHE A 75 12.48 7.01 21.23
CA PHE A 75 12.53 6.81 19.80
C PHE A 75 11.14 6.56 19.21
N GLU A 76 10.94 7.12 18.02
CA GLU A 76 9.73 6.95 17.24
C GLU A 76 10.15 6.65 15.80
N LEU A 77 9.72 5.49 15.28
CA LEU A 77 10.02 5.10 13.90
C LEU A 77 9.19 5.90 12.90
N TRP A 78 7.91 6.10 13.23
CA TRP A 78 6.93 6.90 12.49
C TRP A 78 5.73 7.14 13.41
N ALA A 79 4.96 8.21 13.19
CA ALA A 79 3.71 8.41 13.90
C ALA A 79 2.72 9.26 13.12
N GLU A 80 1.43 9.08 13.42
CA GLU A 80 0.38 9.94 12.91
C GLU A 80 0.63 11.40 13.29
N GLY A 81 0.52 12.29 12.30
CA GLY A 81 0.79 13.72 12.49
C GLY A 81 2.26 14.12 12.43
N SER A 82 3.19 13.15 12.34
CA SER A 82 4.63 13.40 12.21
C SER A 82 5.12 13.27 10.77
N LEU A 83 6.23 13.93 10.44
CA LEU A 83 6.93 13.72 9.17
C LEU A 83 7.79 12.44 9.25
N VAL A 84 7.82 11.65 8.17
CA VAL A 84 8.70 10.48 8.10
C VAL A 84 10.16 10.87 7.85
N SER A 85 11.11 10.06 8.35
CA SER A 85 12.53 10.22 8.06
C SER A 85 12.87 9.92 6.59
N PRO A 86 14.03 10.36 6.07
CA PRO A 86 14.48 9.96 4.74
C PRO A 86 14.58 8.44 4.54
N GLY A 87 15.02 7.70 5.55
CA GLY A 87 15.05 6.24 5.53
C GLY A 87 13.66 5.61 5.42
N VAL A 88 12.70 6.11 6.19
CA VAL A 88 11.30 5.65 6.11
C VAL A 88 10.70 6.00 4.76
N GLN A 89 10.90 7.21 4.24
CA GLN A 89 10.45 7.60 2.90
C GLN A 89 10.95 6.62 1.82
N VAL A 90 12.26 6.34 1.81
CA VAL A 90 12.85 5.42 0.84
C VAL A 90 12.24 4.01 0.97
N PHE A 91 11.96 3.57 2.19
CA PHE A 91 11.31 2.28 2.42
C PHE A 91 9.87 2.25 1.92
N VAL A 92 9.03 3.21 2.30
CA VAL A 92 7.59 3.21 1.98
C VAL A 92 7.30 3.54 0.52
N GLU A 93 8.22 4.18 -0.20
CA GLU A 93 8.11 4.39 -1.65
C GLU A 93 8.72 3.23 -2.46
N HIS A 94 9.87 2.68 -2.04
CA HIS A 94 10.68 1.79 -2.89
C HIS A 94 10.92 0.38 -2.31
N GLY A 95 10.51 0.11 -1.06
CA GLY A 95 10.78 -1.15 -0.35
C GLY A 95 12.25 -1.36 0.03
N LYS A 96 13.07 -0.29 0.04
CA LYS A 96 14.52 -0.35 0.31
C LYS A 96 14.82 0.07 1.74
N SER A 97 15.42 -0.83 2.53
CA SER A 97 15.70 -0.61 3.96
C SER A 97 17.11 -0.09 4.25
N GLN A 98 18.00 0.02 3.26
CA GLN A 98 19.41 0.32 3.52
C GLN A 98 19.60 1.63 4.27
N LEU A 99 18.97 2.72 3.82
CA LEU A 99 19.09 4.02 4.50
C LEU A 99 18.48 3.99 5.90
N LEU A 100 17.31 3.37 6.05
CA LEU A 100 16.61 3.23 7.32
C LEU A 100 17.45 2.48 8.37
N ILE A 101 18.12 1.39 7.97
CA ILE A 101 19.05 0.66 8.84
C ILE A 101 20.19 1.58 9.32
N HIS A 102 20.80 2.36 8.42
CA HIS A 102 21.88 3.27 8.77
C HIS A 102 21.43 4.40 9.73
N GLU A 103 20.18 4.84 9.64
CA GLU A 103 19.59 5.81 10.58
C GLU A 103 19.43 5.19 11.97
N ILE A 104 18.91 3.96 12.04
CA ILE A 104 18.63 3.26 13.29
C ILE A 104 19.91 2.84 14.02
N GLU A 105 20.92 2.32 13.31
CA GLU A 105 22.18 1.86 13.93
C GLU A 105 22.96 2.97 14.66
N ARG A 106 22.62 4.23 14.40
CA ARG A 106 23.20 5.41 15.07
C ARG A 106 22.51 5.75 16.40
N LEU A 107 21.38 5.11 16.72
CA LEU A 107 20.51 5.43 17.85
C LEU A 107 20.61 4.38 18.98
N LYS A 108 21.83 3.96 19.32
CA LYS A 108 22.10 2.82 20.23
C LYS A 108 21.47 2.92 21.62
N ASP A 109 21.32 4.14 22.14
CA ASP A 109 20.74 4.36 23.48
C ASP A 109 19.20 4.34 23.48
N LYS A 110 18.59 4.35 22.29
CA LYS A 110 17.15 4.44 22.11
C LYS A 110 16.55 3.21 21.43
N VAL A 111 17.34 2.54 20.60
CA VAL A 111 16.96 1.37 19.83
C VAL A 111 17.89 0.22 20.19
N GLN A 112 17.33 -0.88 20.68
CA GLN A 112 18.05 -2.12 20.97
C GLN A 112 18.59 -2.72 19.66
N THR A 113 17.69 -2.96 18.70
CA THR A 113 18.02 -3.56 17.41
C THR A 113 16.90 -3.37 16.39
N TRP A 114 17.20 -3.65 15.12
CA TRP A 114 16.23 -3.75 14.03
C TRP A 114 16.02 -5.23 13.64
N PHE A 115 14.89 -5.54 13.01
CA PHE A 115 14.56 -6.88 12.52
C PHE A 115 13.79 -6.81 11.20
N GLN A 116 13.87 -7.88 10.40
CA GLN A 116 13.18 -7.99 9.12
C GLN A 116 12.66 -9.40 8.87
N ALA A 117 11.48 -9.52 8.25
CA ALA A 117 10.94 -10.79 7.77
C ALA A 117 10.70 -10.73 6.26
N ASP A 118 10.69 -11.89 5.61
CA ASP A 118 10.60 -12.02 4.15
C ASP A 118 9.34 -11.34 3.57
N PRO A 119 9.42 -10.80 2.33
CA PRO A 119 8.27 -10.20 1.66
C PRO A 119 7.18 -11.24 1.34
N ILE A 120 5.92 -10.79 1.35
CA ILE A 120 4.79 -11.60 0.88
C ILE A 120 4.49 -11.21 -0.57
N LEU A 121 4.68 -12.15 -1.50
CA LEU A 121 4.60 -11.89 -2.94
C LEU A 121 3.18 -11.91 -3.52
N THR A 122 2.16 -11.92 -2.66
CA THR A 122 0.73 -11.95 -3.00
C THR A 122 -0.04 -11.05 -2.03
N GLY A 123 -1.30 -10.68 -2.36
CA GLY A 123 -2.12 -9.84 -1.48
C GLY A 123 -2.43 -10.49 -0.13
N GLU A 124 -2.41 -11.83 -0.10
CA GLU A 124 -2.58 -12.68 1.08
C GLU A 124 -1.33 -13.52 1.34
N GLY A 125 -1.08 -13.85 2.59
CA GLY A 125 0.04 -14.69 3.00
C GLY A 125 0.57 -14.27 4.36
N ASN A 126 1.53 -15.03 4.87
CA ASN A 126 2.09 -14.81 6.20
C ASN A 126 3.62 -14.76 6.12
N THR A 127 4.23 -13.96 6.98
CA THR A 127 5.68 -13.94 7.22
C THR A 127 5.93 -13.81 8.71
N SER A 128 6.98 -14.44 9.22
CA SER A 128 7.24 -14.52 10.66
C SER A 128 8.73 -14.35 10.96
N ILE A 129 9.03 -13.79 12.14
CA ILE A 129 10.39 -13.67 12.69
C ILE A 129 10.34 -13.82 14.21
N VAL A 130 11.42 -14.34 14.81
CA VAL A 130 11.61 -14.34 16.26
C VAL A 130 12.47 -13.15 16.66
N ILE A 131 12.05 -12.43 17.69
CA ILE A 131 12.75 -11.27 18.26
C ILE A 131 12.92 -11.46 19.77
N THR A 132 13.92 -10.79 20.34
CA THR A 132 14.20 -10.81 21.78
C THR A 132 14.16 -9.38 22.30
N LEU A 133 13.26 -9.09 23.23
CA LEU A 133 13.13 -7.78 23.84
C LEU A 133 13.83 -7.77 25.20
N GLU A 134 14.64 -6.75 25.42
CA GLU A 134 15.17 -6.42 26.74
C GLU A 134 14.19 -5.54 27.52
N LYS A 135 14.26 -5.59 28.85
CA LYS A 135 13.39 -4.80 29.73
C LYS A 135 13.45 -3.31 29.44
N SER A 136 14.64 -2.80 29.11
CA SER A 136 14.88 -1.38 28.82
C SER A 136 14.28 -0.93 27.48
N TYR A 137 13.83 -1.86 26.63
CA TYR A 137 13.30 -1.59 25.29
C TYR A 137 11.99 -2.38 25.05
N PRO A 138 10.91 -2.08 25.80
CA PRO A 138 9.68 -2.87 25.75
C PRO A 138 8.79 -2.60 24.52
N LEU A 139 9.14 -1.61 23.71
CA LEU A 139 8.33 -1.15 22.58
C LEU A 139 8.84 -1.74 21.27
N ILE A 140 7.91 -2.03 20.36
CA ILE A 140 8.25 -2.32 18.97
C ILE A 140 7.52 -1.37 18.01
N SER A 141 8.19 -1.04 16.92
CA SER A 141 7.58 -0.38 15.77
C SER A 141 7.82 -1.19 14.51
N VAL A 142 6.82 -1.27 13.64
CA VAL A 142 6.82 -2.08 12.42
C VAL A 142 6.27 -1.27 11.25
N LEU A 143 6.82 -1.51 10.07
CA LEU A 143 6.39 -0.96 8.79
C LEU A 143 6.49 -2.00 7.66
N VAL A 144 5.47 -2.03 6.81
CA VAL A 144 5.37 -2.89 5.62
C VAL A 144 4.75 -2.08 4.50
N LYS A 145 5.48 -1.88 3.38
CA LYS A 145 4.97 -1.16 2.22
C LYS A 145 3.89 -1.99 1.51
N ILE A 146 2.80 -1.33 1.14
CA ILE A 146 1.78 -1.87 0.23
C ILE A 146 2.33 -1.81 -1.20
N ILE A 147 2.28 -2.89 -1.98
CA ILE A 147 2.83 -2.92 -3.34
C ILE A 147 1.76 -3.35 -4.35
N PRO A 148 1.53 -2.58 -5.43
CA PRO A 148 2.04 -1.23 -5.68
C PRO A 148 1.29 -0.18 -4.84
N SER A 149 2.00 0.88 -4.46
CA SER A 149 1.44 2.10 -3.86
C SER A 149 2.40 3.27 -4.12
N PRO A 150 1.92 4.52 -4.06
CA PRO A 150 2.78 5.71 -4.05
C PRO A 150 3.76 5.65 -2.86
N ASP A 151 3.25 5.83 -1.65
CA ASP A 151 4.00 5.85 -0.39
C ASP A 151 3.22 5.17 0.76
N TRP A 152 2.21 4.36 0.41
CA TRP A 152 1.32 3.73 1.40
C TRP A 152 1.94 2.50 2.06
N PHE A 153 1.71 2.37 3.35
CA PHE A 153 2.21 1.27 4.18
C PHE A 153 1.17 0.83 5.20
N VAL A 154 1.43 -0.31 5.84
CA VAL A 154 0.78 -0.72 7.09
C VAL A 154 1.85 -0.88 8.16
N GLY A 155 1.47 -0.71 9.43
CA GLY A 155 2.42 -0.81 10.51
C GLY A 155 1.80 -0.60 11.88
N VAL A 156 2.64 -0.72 12.91
CA VAL A 156 2.35 -0.27 14.26
C VAL A 156 3.47 0.63 14.74
N ASN A 157 3.14 1.67 15.50
CA ASN A 157 4.10 2.53 16.18
C ASN A 157 4.05 2.23 17.68
N ALA A 158 5.23 2.14 18.31
CA ALA A 158 5.42 2.08 19.76
C ALA A 158 4.48 1.09 20.47
N LEU A 159 4.32 -0.12 19.92
CA LEU A 159 3.51 -1.17 20.54
C LEU A 159 4.24 -1.70 21.78
N ASP A 160 3.67 -1.43 22.94
CA ASP A 160 4.20 -1.90 24.21
C ASP A 160 3.85 -3.37 24.48
N LEU A 161 4.89 -4.20 24.60
CA LEU A 161 4.77 -5.63 24.93
C LEU A 161 4.92 -5.92 26.42
N CYS A 162 5.27 -4.91 27.23
CA CYS A 162 5.33 -5.05 28.68
C CYS A 162 4.28 -4.17 29.37
N GLU A 163 3.26 -4.79 29.94
CA GLU A 163 2.19 -4.07 30.63
C GLU A 163 2.14 -4.48 32.10
N ASN A 164 2.10 -3.49 32.99
CA ASN A 164 2.08 -3.70 34.45
C ASN A 164 3.27 -4.57 34.94
N GLY A 165 4.45 -4.36 34.34
CA GLY A 165 5.67 -5.08 34.69
C GLY A 165 5.69 -6.54 34.23
N LYS A 166 4.86 -6.93 33.26
CA LYS A 166 4.83 -8.30 32.72
C LYS A 166 4.76 -8.30 31.20
N TRP A 167 5.48 -9.24 30.60
CA TRP A 167 5.41 -9.49 29.16
C TRP A 167 4.03 -10.04 28.76
N LYS A 168 3.44 -9.48 27.70
CA LYS A 168 2.13 -9.89 27.19
C LYS A 168 2.23 -11.25 26.49
N ASN A 169 1.38 -12.21 26.87
CA ASN A 169 1.42 -13.57 26.27
C ASN A 169 1.07 -13.59 24.77
N ASN A 170 0.00 -12.92 24.38
CA ASN A 170 -0.48 -12.84 23.00
C ASN A 170 -0.97 -11.42 22.73
N VAL A 171 -0.54 -10.84 21.61
CA VAL A 171 -1.00 -9.54 21.13
C VAL A 171 -1.42 -9.69 19.69
N LEU A 172 -2.68 -9.34 19.40
CA LEU A 172 -3.20 -9.27 18.04
C LEU A 172 -3.52 -7.81 17.70
N TYR A 173 -2.87 -7.29 16.67
CA TYR A 173 -2.98 -5.90 16.26
C TYR A 173 -3.47 -5.79 14.81
N ASN A 174 -4.65 -5.22 14.60
CA ASN A 174 -5.22 -5.05 13.26
C ASN A 174 -4.52 -3.93 12.50
N LEU A 175 -4.19 -4.18 11.23
CA LEU A 175 -3.45 -3.26 10.40
C LEU A 175 -4.35 -2.59 9.34
N PHE A 176 -4.18 -1.27 9.23
CA PHE A 176 -4.89 -0.38 8.33
C PHE A 176 -3.89 0.44 7.51
N PRO A 177 -4.28 0.94 6.32
CA PRO A 177 -3.36 1.69 5.46
C PRO A 177 -3.05 3.07 6.03
N TRP A 178 -1.78 3.44 5.94
CA TRP A 178 -1.22 4.74 6.26
C TRP A 178 -0.61 5.36 5.00
N ASP A 179 -0.72 6.67 4.89
CA ASP A 179 -0.05 7.49 3.88
C ASP A 179 1.17 8.16 4.53
N ALA A 180 2.32 8.20 3.85
CA ALA A 180 3.54 8.74 4.43
C ALA A 180 3.71 10.25 4.21
N GLY A 181 2.87 10.85 3.34
CA GLY A 181 2.93 12.26 2.99
C GLY A 181 4.10 12.64 2.09
N THR A 182 4.68 11.68 1.35
CA THR A 182 5.87 11.90 0.49
C THR A 182 5.57 11.76 -1.00
N ASP A 183 4.51 11.06 -1.41
CA ASP A 183 4.04 10.95 -2.80
C ASP A 183 2.52 11.13 -2.91
N SER A 184 2.08 12.10 -3.72
CA SER A 184 0.68 12.51 -3.89
C SER A 184 -0.11 11.67 -4.92
N GLY A 185 0.35 10.46 -5.24
CA GLY A 185 -0.37 9.53 -6.11
C GLY A 185 -1.73 9.10 -5.54
N PHE A 186 -2.80 9.14 -6.34
CA PHE A 186 -4.17 8.85 -5.86
C PHE A 186 -4.51 7.35 -5.77
N ALA A 187 -3.91 6.56 -6.64
CA ALA A 187 -4.22 5.14 -6.82
C ALA A 187 -2.97 4.26 -6.73
N PHE A 188 -3.15 2.96 -6.44
CA PHE A 188 -2.07 1.97 -6.31
C PHE A 188 -0.98 2.06 -7.38
N SER A 189 -1.36 2.26 -8.65
CA SER A 189 -0.47 2.29 -9.81
C SER A 189 -0.22 3.69 -10.37
N SER A 190 -0.44 4.74 -9.56
CA SER A 190 -0.16 6.12 -9.98
C SER A 190 1.33 6.29 -10.30
N PRO A 191 1.67 7.13 -11.29
CA PRO A 191 3.06 7.56 -11.46
C PRO A 191 3.52 8.33 -10.21
N ASN A 192 4.82 8.29 -9.92
CA ASN A 192 5.39 9.05 -8.82
C ASN A 192 5.07 10.55 -8.98
N PHE A 193 4.54 11.14 -7.91
CA PHE A 193 4.26 12.56 -7.80
C PHE A 193 4.64 13.08 -6.41
N VAL A 194 5.93 13.35 -6.20
CA VAL A 194 6.49 13.88 -4.94
C VAL A 194 5.63 14.99 -4.32
N THR A 195 5.28 14.81 -3.04
CA THR A 195 4.55 15.78 -2.21
C THR A 195 5.48 16.89 -1.73
N VAL A 196 5.16 18.15 -2.02
CA VAL A 196 5.98 19.31 -1.66
C VAL A 196 5.11 20.46 -1.11
N PRO A 197 5.34 20.91 0.15
CA PRO A 197 6.24 20.33 1.15
C PRO A 197 5.78 18.93 1.56
N GLN A 198 6.67 18.13 2.17
CA GLN A 198 6.30 16.84 2.74
C GLN A 198 5.15 17.04 3.74
N GLU A 199 4.14 16.19 3.64
CA GLU A 199 2.99 16.17 4.54
C GLU A 199 3.21 15.18 5.69
N ALA A 200 2.40 15.30 6.73
CA ALA A 200 2.44 14.40 7.88
C ALA A 200 1.80 13.06 7.55
N VAL A 201 2.27 12.00 8.21
CA VAL A 201 1.64 10.68 8.15
C VAL A 201 0.19 10.79 8.61
N PHE A 202 -0.73 10.20 7.85
CA PHE A 202 -2.14 10.14 8.21
C PHE A 202 -2.75 8.78 7.87
N GLN A 203 -3.79 8.40 8.60
CA GLN A 203 -4.48 7.14 8.34
C GLN A 203 -5.40 7.26 7.12
N ILE A 204 -5.23 6.35 6.16
CA ILE A 204 -6.16 6.23 5.04
C ILE A 204 -7.42 5.50 5.54
N THR A 205 -8.58 6.10 5.32
CA THR A 205 -9.89 5.56 5.74
C THR A 205 -10.79 5.36 4.52
N SER A 206 -11.98 4.79 4.74
CA SER A 206 -12.96 4.59 3.67
C SER A 206 -13.48 5.91 3.07
N LYS A 207 -13.33 7.03 3.79
CA LYS A 207 -13.87 8.35 3.42
C LYS A 207 -12.81 9.43 3.26
N ASN A 208 -11.57 9.19 3.67
CA ASN A 208 -10.46 10.12 3.57
C ASN A 208 -9.19 9.39 3.08
N PRO A 209 -8.55 9.82 1.98
CA PRO A 209 -8.89 10.97 1.15
C PRO A 209 -10.15 10.73 0.28
N SER A 210 -10.98 11.76 0.09
CA SER A 210 -12.35 11.61 -0.43
C SER A 210 -12.51 11.68 -1.96
N HIS A 211 -11.40 11.66 -2.71
CA HIS A 211 -11.46 11.75 -4.16
C HIS A 211 -11.95 10.40 -4.77
N PRO A 212 -12.86 10.39 -5.75
CA PRO A 212 -13.39 9.15 -6.33
C PRO A 212 -12.33 8.20 -6.89
N ALA A 213 -11.23 8.72 -7.41
CA ALA A 213 -10.13 7.91 -7.94
C ALA A 213 -9.26 7.24 -6.86
N ASN A 214 -9.43 7.61 -5.58
CA ASN A 214 -8.63 7.04 -4.50
C ASN A 214 -8.96 5.57 -4.28
N SER A 215 -7.92 4.73 -4.20
CA SER A 215 -8.07 3.28 -4.16
C SER A 215 -8.80 2.78 -2.91
N PHE A 216 -8.64 3.47 -1.79
CA PHE A 216 -9.31 3.14 -0.53
C PHE A 216 -10.57 3.97 -0.26
N TYR A 217 -11.06 4.74 -1.23
CA TYR A 217 -12.31 5.49 -1.07
C TYR A 217 -13.53 4.60 -1.35
N TYR A 218 -14.21 4.20 -0.28
CA TYR A 218 -15.43 3.38 -0.25
C TYR A 218 -16.51 4.11 0.57
N PRO A 219 -17.24 5.07 -0.02
CA PRO A 219 -18.11 5.99 0.74
C PRO A 219 -19.27 5.31 1.49
N ARG A 220 -19.67 4.09 1.07
CA ARG A 220 -20.72 3.28 1.71
C ARG A 220 -20.22 2.52 2.95
N LEU A 221 -18.92 2.38 3.13
CA LEU A 221 -18.35 1.71 4.29
C LEU A 221 -18.17 2.69 5.44
N GLU A 222 -18.57 2.28 6.64
CA GLU A 222 -18.32 3.04 7.87
C GLU A 222 -16.81 3.12 8.16
N ALA A 223 -16.11 1.99 8.01
CA ALA A 223 -14.67 1.87 8.12
C ALA A 223 -14.15 0.81 7.14
N LEU A 224 -12.86 0.88 6.79
CA LEU A 224 -12.22 -0.16 5.99
C LEU A 224 -12.16 -1.48 6.76
N PRO A 225 -12.24 -2.64 6.08
CA PRO A 225 -11.73 -3.88 6.64
C PRO A 225 -10.24 -3.73 6.97
N ARG A 226 -9.72 -4.60 7.84
CA ARG A 226 -8.26 -4.68 8.04
C ARG A 226 -7.58 -5.21 6.77
N LEU A 227 -6.40 -4.71 6.46
CA LEU A 227 -5.56 -5.22 5.38
C LEU A 227 -4.71 -6.41 5.81
N GLY A 228 -4.63 -6.65 7.11
CA GLY A 228 -3.86 -7.72 7.73
C GLY A 228 -3.83 -7.52 9.25
N TYR A 229 -3.01 -8.28 9.93
CA TYR A 229 -2.75 -8.12 11.36
C TYR A 229 -1.35 -8.59 11.73
N LEU A 230 -0.82 -8.02 12.82
CA LEU A 230 0.33 -8.57 13.53
C LEU A 230 -0.16 -9.47 14.65
N GLU A 231 0.47 -10.63 14.79
CA GLU A 231 0.30 -11.52 15.91
C GLU A 231 1.65 -11.69 16.59
N LEU A 232 1.71 -11.33 17.87
CA LEU A 232 2.91 -11.45 18.70
C LEU A 232 2.64 -12.46 19.79
N ASN A 233 3.40 -13.55 19.77
CA ASN A 233 3.27 -14.65 20.72
C ASN A 233 4.55 -14.76 21.55
N LEU A 234 4.41 -14.63 22.86
CA LEU A 234 5.49 -14.90 23.80
C LEU A 234 5.86 -16.38 23.71
N LEU A 235 7.12 -16.66 23.38
CA LEU A 235 7.67 -18.01 23.29
C LEU A 235 8.21 -18.44 24.65
N HIS A 236 9.09 -17.64 25.24
CA HIS A 236 9.67 -17.87 26.57
C HIS A 236 10.27 -16.58 27.13
N GLU A 237 10.35 -16.49 28.46
CA GLU A 237 11.06 -15.43 29.19
C GLU A 237 12.41 -15.96 29.69
N GLU A 238 13.49 -15.27 29.35
CA GLU A 238 14.83 -15.59 29.84
C GLU A 238 15.06 -14.83 31.15
N LYS A 239 15.12 -15.56 32.27
CA LYS A 239 15.43 -14.95 33.57
C LYS A 239 16.85 -14.38 33.58
N ASP A 240 17.03 -13.24 34.23
CA ASP A 240 18.35 -12.69 34.46
C ASP A 240 19.21 -13.69 35.26
N ASN A 241 20.48 -13.84 34.90
CA ASN A 241 21.38 -14.78 35.57
C ASN A 241 21.48 -14.51 37.10
N GLU A 242 21.20 -13.29 37.54
CA GLU A 242 21.25 -12.86 38.95
C GLU A 242 20.19 -13.56 39.82
N THR A 243 18.94 -13.70 39.34
CA THR A 243 17.89 -14.48 40.03
C THR A 243 18.15 -16.00 39.95
N GLN A 244 18.89 -16.46 38.95
CA GLN A 244 19.30 -17.86 38.85
C GLN A 244 20.30 -18.25 39.96
N TYR A 245 21.19 -17.32 40.36
CA TYR A 245 22.09 -17.54 41.50
C TYR A 245 21.38 -17.44 42.86
N GLU A 246 20.38 -16.57 42.99
CA GLU A 246 19.58 -16.44 44.22
C GLU A 246 18.65 -17.65 44.45
N GLU A 247 17.95 -18.15 43.42
CA GLU A 247 17.14 -19.38 43.52
C GLU A 247 17.99 -20.63 43.81
N MET A 248 19.27 -20.61 43.43
CA MET A 248 20.23 -21.69 43.69
C MET A 248 20.86 -21.60 45.09
N GLN A 249 20.77 -20.44 45.76
CA GLN A 249 21.20 -20.26 47.15
C GLN A 249 20.09 -20.61 48.16
N ASP A 250 18.82 -20.38 47.82
CA ASP A 250 17.67 -20.75 48.67
C ASP A 250 17.38 -22.25 48.73
N LYS A 251 17.88 -23.03 47.76
CA LYS A 251 17.70 -24.50 47.72
C LYS A 251 18.75 -25.28 48.53
N ASN A 252 19.68 -24.60 49.20
CA ASN A 252 20.80 -25.24 49.90
C ASN A 252 20.57 -25.50 51.39
N VAL A 253 19.33 -25.41 51.87
CA VAL A 253 18.98 -25.78 53.26
C VAL A 253 17.93 -26.87 53.25
N THR A 254 18.37 -28.13 53.17
CA THR A 254 18.16 -29.22 54.15
C THR A 254 18.55 -30.54 53.48
N ILE A 255 19.74 -31.06 53.84
CA ILE A 255 20.14 -32.44 53.52
C ILE A 255 19.56 -33.36 54.60
N THR A 256 18.73 -34.33 54.24
CA THR A 256 18.81 -35.70 54.78
C THR A 256 18.25 -36.72 53.79
N GLY A 257 19.16 -37.51 53.21
CA GLY A 257 19.09 -38.96 53.02
C GLY A 257 17.94 -39.57 52.22
N SER A 258 18.25 -40.06 51.02
CA SER A 258 18.24 -41.51 50.70
C SER A 258 18.48 -41.68 49.20
N GLU A 259 19.55 -42.38 48.87
CA GLU A 259 19.83 -42.89 47.52
C GLU A 259 18.69 -43.79 47.05
N THR A 260 18.32 -43.71 45.77
CA THR A 260 18.10 -44.91 44.93
C THR A 260 18.29 -44.54 43.46
N GLN A 261 19.18 -45.28 42.82
CA GLN A 261 19.46 -45.27 41.39
C GLN A 261 18.20 -45.59 40.59
N HIS A 262 17.96 -44.92 39.45
CA HIS A 262 17.45 -45.60 38.26
C HIS A 262 17.95 -44.94 36.97
N ARG A 263 18.23 -45.82 36.01
CA ARG A 263 19.06 -45.67 34.82
C ARG A 263 18.17 -45.84 33.58
N THR A 264 18.28 -44.89 32.63
CA THR A 264 17.91 -44.90 31.19
C THR A 264 16.46 -45.21 30.79
N LEU A 265 15.87 -44.34 29.95
CA LEU A 265 15.45 -44.72 28.58
C LEU A 265 15.02 -43.48 27.78
N LEU A 266 15.67 -43.28 26.63
CA LEU A 266 15.17 -42.48 25.52
C LEU A 266 13.99 -43.25 24.93
N GLU A 267 12.80 -42.65 24.90
CA GLU A 267 11.65 -43.20 24.20
C GLU A 267 11.26 -42.28 23.06
N GLU A 268 11.25 -42.86 21.86
CA GLU A 268 10.86 -42.22 20.60
C GLU A 268 9.35 -41.96 20.58
N VAL A 269 8.94 -40.71 20.38
CA VAL A 269 7.53 -40.38 20.18
C VAL A 269 7.13 -40.72 18.73
N GLN A 270 6.40 -41.82 18.59
CA GLN A 270 5.76 -42.23 17.34
C GLN A 270 4.59 -41.31 16.99
N VAL A 271 4.66 -40.69 15.81
CA VAL A 271 3.56 -39.95 15.18
C VAL A 271 2.55 -40.96 14.65
N THR A 272 1.34 -40.97 15.23
CA THR A 272 0.18 -41.62 14.61
C THR A 272 -0.96 -40.61 14.47
N GLY A 273 -1.49 -40.55 13.24
CA GLY A 273 -2.47 -39.57 12.82
C GLY A 273 -3.91 -39.92 13.17
N ASN A 274 -4.71 -38.85 13.12
CA ASN A 274 -6.15 -38.75 12.92
C ASN A 274 -7.07 -39.30 14.01
N GLN A 275 -7.73 -38.36 14.70
CA GLN A 275 -9.19 -38.19 14.59
C GLN A 275 -9.66 -36.84 15.16
N THR A 276 -10.18 -36.02 14.25
CA THR A 276 -11.30 -35.09 14.38
C THR A 276 -11.77 -34.71 15.79
N ALA A 277 -11.35 -33.54 16.25
CA ALA A 277 -12.13 -32.69 17.14
C ALA A 277 -12.50 -31.42 16.36
N ARG A 278 -13.77 -31.31 16.02
CA ARG A 278 -14.42 -30.13 15.44
C ARG A 278 -14.43 -29.03 16.50
N GLY A 279 -13.29 -28.36 16.64
CA GLY A 279 -13.18 -27.08 17.31
C GLY A 279 -13.75 -26.01 16.40
N GLU A 280 -14.77 -25.33 16.88
CA GLU A 280 -15.44 -24.21 16.25
C GLU A 280 -14.46 -23.03 16.15
N GLN A 281 -13.54 -23.12 15.18
CA GLN A 281 -12.81 -21.94 14.72
C GLN A 281 -13.87 -21.04 14.11
N ALA A 282 -14.10 -19.89 14.75
CA ALA A 282 -14.77 -18.77 14.14
C ALA A 282 -13.99 -18.40 12.87
N ALA A 283 -14.36 -19.02 11.75
CA ALA A 283 -13.97 -18.61 10.42
C ALA A 283 -14.49 -17.19 10.27
N GLN A 284 -13.61 -16.23 10.51
CA GLN A 284 -13.90 -14.82 10.42
C GLN A 284 -14.30 -14.57 8.97
N SER A 285 -15.61 -14.39 8.76
CA SER A 285 -16.21 -14.08 7.48
C SER A 285 -15.40 -12.97 6.82
N VAL A 286 -14.76 -13.29 5.69
CA VAL A 286 -14.08 -12.28 4.85
C VAL A 286 -15.14 -11.21 4.58
N ARG A 287 -14.98 -10.04 5.21
CA ARG A 287 -15.93 -8.94 5.05
C ARG A 287 -15.84 -8.48 3.60
N SER A 288 -16.80 -8.91 2.78
CA SER A 288 -16.95 -8.43 1.42
C SER A 288 -17.27 -6.94 1.46
N THR A 289 -16.67 -6.17 0.57
CA THR A 289 -16.93 -4.73 0.46
C THR A 289 -17.74 -4.46 -0.79
N PRO A 290 -19.02 -4.09 -0.67
CA PRO A 290 -19.84 -3.74 -1.83
C PRO A 290 -19.21 -2.60 -2.62
N LEU A 291 -19.12 -2.78 -3.93
CA LEU A 291 -18.60 -1.78 -4.86
C LEU A 291 -19.61 -1.55 -5.97
N ASP A 292 -20.16 -0.35 -6.02
CA ASP A 292 -21.16 0.03 -7.02
C ASP A 292 -20.50 0.30 -8.37
N CYS A 293 -21.30 0.15 -9.44
CA CYS A 293 -20.83 0.55 -10.75
C CYS A 293 -20.74 2.07 -10.90
N GLU A 294 -19.59 2.55 -11.37
CA GLU A 294 -19.41 3.95 -11.76
C GLU A 294 -19.26 4.06 -13.28
N VAL A 295 -19.89 5.06 -13.89
CA VAL A 295 -19.88 5.30 -15.34
C VAL A 295 -19.41 6.72 -15.66
N SER A 296 -18.83 6.86 -16.85
CA SER A 296 -18.35 8.14 -17.38
C SER A 296 -19.49 9.10 -17.72
N MET A 297 -19.13 10.35 -17.99
CA MET A 297 -20.02 11.31 -18.65
C MET A 297 -20.47 10.78 -20.02
N TRP A 298 -21.68 11.15 -20.42
CA TRP A 298 -22.17 10.88 -21.76
C TRP A 298 -21.28 11.52 -22.82
N SER A 299 -21.11 10.80 -23.95
CA SER A 299 -20.61 11.40 -25.17
C SER A 299 -21.54 12.52 -25.64
N SER A 300 -21.04 13.38 -26.53
CA SER A 300 -21.94 14.21 -27.34
C SER A 300 -22.92 13.33 -28.10
N TRP A 301 -24.09 13.88 -28.40
CA TRP A 301 -25.06 13.24 -29.28
C TRP A 301 -24.46 12.98 -30.65
N GLY A 302 -24.72 11.78 -31.19
CA GLY A 302 -24.48 11.47 -32.58
C GLY A 302 -25.37 12.28 -33.52
N LEU A 303 -25.09 12.18 -34.81
CA LEU A 303 -25.96 12.74 -35.84
C LEU A 303 -27.33 12.03 -35.84
N CYS A 304 -28.37 12.74 -36.30
CA CYS A 304 -29.65 12.12 -36.54
C CYS A 304 -29.49 10.98 -37.56
N ASN A 305 -30.12 9.84 -37.31
CA ASN A 305 -30.03 8.69 -38.19
C ASN A 305 -30.76 8.88 -39.54
N GLN A 306 -31.64 9.89 -39.61
CA GLN A 306 -32.25 10.37 -40.84
C GLN A 306 -31.54 11.63 -41.32
N LEU A 307 -31.52 11.83 -42.64
CA LEU A 307 -31.00 13.06 -43.26
C LEU A 307 -32.07 14.16 -43.39
N CYS A 308 -33.34 13.80 -43.19
CA CYS A 308 -34.49 14.68 -43.32
C CYS A 308 -35.67 14.11 -42.51
N GLY A 309 -36.56 14.97 -42.03
CA GLY A 309 -37.71 14.57 -41.22
C GLY A 309 -37.33 14.01 -39.85
N LYS A 310 -38.23 13.21 -39.26
CA LYS A 310 -38.06 12.63 -37.92
C LYS A 310 -37.10 11.46 -37.95
N GLY A 311 -36.11 11.48 -37.07
CA GLY A 311 -35.19 10.38 -36.82
C GLY A 311 -34.89 10.22 -35.34
N THR A 312 -33.85 9.43 -35.04
CA THR A 312 -33.31 9.30 -33.70
C THR A 312 -31.80 9.49 -33.72
N ARG A 313 -31.27 10.03 -32.61
CA ARG A 313 -29.84 10.16 -32.35
C ARG A 313 -29.48 9.38 -31.10
N GLU A 314 -28.22 8.97 -31.03
CA GLU A 314 -27.73 8.13 -29.94
C GLU A 314 -26.49 8.76 -29.30
N ARG A 315 -26.34 8.59 -27.98
CA ARG A 315 -25.11 8.89 -27.25
C ARG A 315 -24.74 7.72 -26.37
N THR A 316 -23.46 7.60 -26.05
CA THR A 316 -22.93 6.47 -25.27
C THR A 316 -22.08 6.94 -24.10
N ARG A 317 -21.95 6.10 -23.09
CA ARG A 317 -20.98 6.24 -22.00
C ARG A 317 -20.35 4.88 -21.71
N PHE A 318 -19.22 4.87 -21.02
CA PHE A 318 -18.50 3.65 -20.64
C PHE A 318 -18.41 3.49 -19.12
N ILE A 319 -18.21 2.25 -18.67
CA ILE A 319 -18.00 1.88 -17.27
C ILE A 319 -16.60 2.30 -16.84
N VAL A 320 -16.50 3.03 -15.73
CA VAL A 320 -15.25 3.44 -15.08
C VAL A 320 -14.88 2.45 -13.97
N VAL A 321 -15.87 2.01 -13.18
CA VAL A 321 -15.70 1.00 -12.13
C VAL A 321 -16.74 -0.08 -12.33
N HIS A 322 -16.30 -1.33 -12.46
CA HIS A 322 -17.20 -2.48 -12.52
C HIS A 322 -17.75 -2.79 -11.12
N PRO A 323 -19.03 -3.18 -11.01
CA PRO A 323 -19.61 -3.52 -9.73
C PRO A 323 -19.01 -4.83 -9.19
N ALA A 324 -18.91 -4.95 -7.87
CA ALA A 324 -18.45 -6.14 -7.16
C ALA A 324 -19.17 -6.32 -5.82
N ASN A 325 -19.16 -7.55 -5.28
CA ASN A 325 -19.67 -7.89 -3.94
C ASN A 325 -21.08 -7.35 -3.67
N ASP A 326 -22.03 -7.65 -4.55
CA ASP A 326 -23.43 -7.20 -4.45
C ASP A 326 -23.61 -5.66 -4.48
N GLY A 327 -22.66 -4.93 -5.06
CA GLY A 327 -22.84 -3.52 -5.39
C GLY A 327 -23.84 -3.26 -6.52
N GLU A 328 -24.31 -2.02 -6.62
CA GLU A 328 -25.35 -1.62 -7.58
C GLU A 328 -24.90 -1.86 -9.03
N PRO A 329 -25.75 -2.48 -9.87
CA PRO A 329 -25.42 -2.77 -11.27
C PRO A 329 -25.29 -1.49 -12.10
N CYS A 330 -24.56 -1.59 -13.22
CA CYS A 330 -24.36 -0.43 -14.09
C CYS A 330 -25.67 0.07 -14.71
N PRO A 331 -25.92 1.39 -14.70
CA PRO A 331 -27.04 1.96 -15.42
C PRO A 331 -26.82 1.86 -16.95
N SER A 332 -27.84 2.14 -17.76
CA SER A 332 -27.76 2.03 -19.22
C SER A 332 -26.59 2.81 -19.81
N LEU A 333 -25.84 2.19 -20.73
CA LEU A 333 -24.66 2.77 -21.39
C LEU A 333 -24.96 3.42 -22.74
N LEU A 334 -26.19 3.29 -23.22
CA LEU A 334 -26.70 3.82 -24.48
C LEU A 334 -27.98 4.59 -24.19
N GLU A 335 -28.09 5.79 -24.74
CA GLU A 335 -29.30 6.60 -24.69
C GLU A 335 -29.70 7.01 -26.09
N LYS A 336 -31.01 7.01 -26.35
CA LYS A 336 -31.61 7.40 -27.62
C LYS A 336 -32.60 8.52 -27.40
N GLU A 337 -32.59 9.49 -28.29
CA GLU A 337 -33.53 10.61 -28.30
C GLU A 337 -34.02 10.85 -29.73
N ASP A 338 -35.26 11.33 -29.86
CA ASP A 338 -35.82 11.76 -31.13
C ASP A 338 -35.10 13.03 -31.63
N CYS A 339 -34.93 13.13 -32.94
CA CYS A 339 -34.40 14.31 -33.62
C CYS A 339 -35.24 14.65 -34.84
N GLU A 340 -35.25 15.93 -35.20
CA GLU A 340 -35.98 16.41 -36.36
C GLU A 340 -35.02 17.17 -37.28
N GLU A 341 -34.79 16.60 -38.45
CA GLU A 341 -34.03 17.19 -39.55
C GLU A 341 -34.99 17.90 -40.51
N PRO A 342 -34.50 18.77 -41.42
CA PRO A 342 -35.33 19.47 -42.38
C PRO A 342 -36.28 18.53 -43.13
N ALA A 343 -37.48 19.00 -43.46
CA ALA A 343 -38.49 18.18 -44.12
C ALA A 343 -37.92 17.48 -45.37
N CYS A 344 -38.22 16.20 -45.52
CA CYS A 344 -37.78 15.46 -46.69
C CYS A 344 -38.38 16.06 -47.96
N PRO A 345 -37.61 16.15 -49.06
CA PRO A 345 -38.16 16.59 -50.33
C PRO A 345 -39.34 15.67 -50.70
N SER A 346 -40.54 16.25 -50.76
CA SER A 346 -41.73 15.58 -51.27
C SER A 346 -41.38 15.02 -52.65
N LYS A 347 -41.73 13.75 -52.90
CA LYS A 347 -41.42 12.98 -54.12
C LYS A 347 -41.19 13.90 -55.32
N ALA A 348 -40.03 13.75 -55.96
CA ALA A 348 -39.67 14.49 -57.16
C ALA A 348 -40.88 14.63 -58.09
N PRO A 349 -41.09 15.81 -58.72
CA PRO A 349 -42.11 15.93 -59.76
C PRO A 349 -41.92 14.78 -60.76
N PRO A 350 -43.01 14.24 -61.33
CA PRO A 350 -42.95 13.08 -62.20
C PRO A 350 -41.84 13.29 -63.23
N VAL A 351 -40.86 12.37 -63.24
CA VAL A 351 -39.80 12.36 -64.24
C VAL A 351 -40.50 12.23 -65.59
N ASN A 352 -40.60 13.33 -66.32
CA ASN A 352 -40.97 13.30 -67.72
C ASN A 352 -39.83 12.60 -68.44
N ARG A 353 -40.02 11.33 -68.80
CA ARG A 353 -39.08 10.57 -69.62
C ARG A 353 -39.17 11.12 -71.04
N ASN A 354 -38.55 12.26 -71.27
CA ASN A 354 -38.16 12.73 -72.59
C ASN A 354 -37.03 13.74 -72.41
N ILE A 355 -35.80 13.26 -72.60
CA ILE A 355 -34.70 13.87 -73.35
C ILE A 355 -33.34 13.58 -72.71
N SER A 356 -32.54 12.91 -73.55
CA SER A 356 -31.08 12.90 -73.67
C SER A 356 -30.21 12.41 -72.51
N THR A 357 -29.60 11.27 -72.77
CA THR A 357 -28.40 10.78 -72.09
C THR A 357 -27.27 11.81 -72.19
N ASP A 358 -26.96 12.47 -71.08
CA ASP A 358 -25.59 12.94 -70.83
C ASP A 358 -24.98 12.09 -69.72
N SER A 359 -24.11 11.17 -70.12
CA SER A 359 -23.43 10.22 -69.25
C SER A 359 -22.27 10.91 -68.54
N THR A 360 -22.51 11.47 -67.35
CA THR A 360 -21.45 11.71 -66.37
C THR A 360 -21.60 10.76 -65.18
N PRO A 361 -20.63 9.88 -64.90
CA PRO A 361 -20.76 8.88 -63.85
C PRO A 361 -20.52 9.53 -62.48
N GLN A 362 -21.58 9.71 -61.69
CA GLN A 362 -21.44 10.02 -60.26
C GLN A 362 -20.85 8.80 -59.52
N LYS A 363 -19.67 9.00 -58.93
CA LYS A 363 -18.98 7.98 -58.13
C LYS A 363 -19.76 7.68 -56.86
N ARG A 364 -20.39 6.51 -56.78
CA ARG A 364 -21.00 5.97 -55.57
C ARG A 364 -19.90 5.61 -54.55
N VAL A 365 -19.85 6.32 -53.43
CA VAL A 365 -18.95 5.98 -52.32
C VAL A 365 -19.66 4.98 -51.42
N ILE A 366 -19.16 3.74 -51.36
CA ILE A 366 -19.67 2.70 -50.47
C ILE A 366 -18.70 2.58 -49.29
N PHE A 367 -19.20 2.81 -48.08
CA PHE A 367 -18.46 2.52 -46.84
C PHE A 367 -18.88 1.14 -46.34
N LYS A 368 -17.93 0.21 -46.25
CA LYS A 368 -18.16 -1.13 -45.68
C LYS A 368 -17.61 -1.16 -44.26
N ARG A 369 -18.45 -1.50 -43.27
CA ARG A 369 -18.03 -1.72 -41.88
C ARG A 369 -17.18 -2.98 -41.82
N ILE A 370 -15.93 -2.86 -41.39
CA ILE A 370 -15.06 -3.99 -41.06
C ILE A 370 -14.88 -3.97 -39.54
N THR A 371 -15.43 -4.96 -38.85
CA THR A 371 -15.10 -5.25 -37.46
C THR A 371 -13.78 -6.00 -37.42
N ASN A 372 -12.82 -5.49 -36.66
CA ASN A 372 -11.64 -6.25 -36.27
C ASN A 372 -11.59 -6.26 -34.75
N ASN A 373 -11.25 -7.39 -34.14
CA ASN A 373 -11.26 -7.62 -32.69
C ASN A 373 -10.11 -6.89 -31.95
N ASN A 374 -9.93 -5.58 -32.18
CA ASN A 374 -9.30 -4.65 -31.25
C ASN A 374 -9.57 -3.19 -31.71
N THR A 375 -10.36 -2.50 -30.88
CA THR A 375 -10.66 -1.06 -30.73
C THR A 375 -9.91 -0.02 -31.60
N ARG A 376 -10.28 0.12 -32.89
CA ARG A 376 -10.28 1.41 -33.63
C ARG A 376 -11.03 1.30 -34.96
N VAL A 377 -12.07 2.13 -35.18
CA VAL A 377 -12.83 2.19 -36.43
C VAL A 377 -12.16 3.17 -37.40
N ILE A 378 -11.69 2.69 -38.56
CA ILE A 378 -11.12 3.53 -39.63
C ILE A 378 -11.99 3.40 -40.88
N PHE A 379 -12.54 4.53 -41.36
CA PHE A 379 -13.25 4.59 -42.64
C PHE A 379 -12.24 4.84 -43.77
N LYS A 380 -12.08 3.89 -44.71
CA LYS A 380 -11.20 4.07 -45.89
C LYS A 380 -12.04 4.26 -47.16
N ARG A 381 -11.81 5.37 -47.86
CA ARG A 381 -12.45 5.70 -49.15
C ARG A 381 -11.87 4.82 -50.26
N ILE A 382 -12.70 4.00 -50.90
CA ILE A 382 -12.33 3.27 -52.12
C ILE A 382 -13.05 3.92 -53.30
N THR A 383 -12.29 4.37 -54.30
CA THR A 383 -12.83 4.75 -55.60
C THR A 383 -12.37 3.75 -56.66
N ASN A 384 -13.30 3.09 -57.34
CA ASN A 384 -13.01 2.33 -58.55
C ASN A 384 -12.67 3.32 -59.69
N ASN A 385 -11.42 3.32 -60.13
CA ASN A 385 -11.09 3.40 -61.55
C ASN A 385 -9.67 2.87 -61.78
N SER A 386 -9.59 1.96 -62.74
CA SER A 386 -8.39 1.44 -63.36
C SER A 386 -7.63 2.56 -64.07
N THR A 387 -6.53 3.01 -63.48
CA THR A 387 -5.38 3.54 -64.22
C THR A 387 -4.16 3.46 -63.31
N ARG A 388 -3.25 2.54 -63.63
CA ARG A 388 -1.89 2.51 -63.06
C ARG A 388 -1.19 3.83 -63.44
N ARG A 389 -0.97 4.71 -62.46
CA ARG A 389 0.19 5.61 -62.46
C ARG A 389 1.04 5.25 -61.25
N ILE A 390 2.22 4.72 -61.54
CA ILE A 390 3.29 4.47 -60.57
C ILE A 390 3.75 5.85 -60.08
N ILE A 391 3.34 6.25 -58.89
CA ILE A 391 4.03 7.30 -58.14
C ILE A 391 4.98 6.59 -57.19
N LYS A 392 6.28 6.60 -57.52
CA LYS A 392 7.36 6.14 -56.63
C LYS A 392 7.26 6.94 -55.32
N ARG A 393 6.86 6.30 -54.22
CA ARG A 393 7.09 6.82 -52.87
C ARG A 393 8.60 6.81 -52.61
N LYS A 394 9.20 7.99 -52.45
CA LYS A 394 10.51 8.12 -51.79
C LYS A 394 10.40 7.49 -50.40
N LYS A 395 11.24 6.48 -50.13
CA LYS A 395 11.52 6.01 -48.78
C LYS A 395 12.02 7.20 -47.95
N LYS A 396 11.33 7.54 -46.87
CA LYS A 396 11.96 8.17 -45.71
C LYS A 396 12.09 7.09 -44.64
N PRO A 397 13.30 6.82 -44.12
CA PRO A 397 13.51 5.83 -43.07
C PRO A 397 13.14 6.41 -41.69
N VAL A 398 12.51 5.53 -40.90
CA VAL A 398 12.78 5.20 -39.50
C VAL A 398 13.37 6.31 -38.61
N TYR A 399 12.62 6.72 -37.58
CA TYR A 399 13.17 7.19 -36.32
C TYR A 399 12.71 6.26 -35.20
N HIS A 400 13.66 5.55 -34.60
CA HIS A 400 13.56 5.00 -33.26
C HIS A 400 14.69 5.59 -32.41
N GLN A 401 14.33 5.87 -31.15
CA GLN A 401 15.16 5.98 -29.96
C GLN A 401 16.07 7.22 -29.82
N ALA A 402 15.62 8.13 -28.94
CA ALA A 402 16.50 9.02 -28.21
C ALA A 402 17.08 8.25 -27.00
N ARG A 403 18.38 7.98 -27.04
CA ARG A 403 19.19 7.54 -25.89
C ARG A 403 20.05 8.73 -25.49
N ILE A 404 19.86 9.21 -24.27
CA ILE A 404 20.70 10.27 -23.67
C ILE A 404 21.97 9.60 -23.15
N GLN A 405 23.14 10.03 -23.66
CA GLN A 405 24.45 9.77 -23.06
C GLN A 405 25.15 11.11 -22.76
N ARG A 406 25.87 11.10 -21.63
CA ARG A 406 26.58 12.20 -20.96
C ARG A 406 27.67 12.88 -21.80
N PRO A 407 28.08 14.12 -21.44
CA PRO A 407 29.15 14.83 -22.12
C PRO A 407 30.53 14.41 -21.61
N GLU A 408 31.48 14.22 -22.53
CA GLU A 408 32.91 14.17 -22.26
C GLU A 408 33.60 15.47 -22.69
N ASN A 409 34.57 15.85 -21.84
CA ASN A 409 35.48 16.98 -21.91
C ASN A 409 36.14 17.19 -23.29
N LYS A 410 36.22 18.46 -23.71
CA LYS A 410 37.29 18.92 -24.59
C LYS A 410 38.03 20.12 -23.99
N THR A 411 39.25 19.81 -23.59
CA THR A 411 40.38 20.66 -23.25
C THR A 411 40.63 21.73 -24.31
N ARG A 412 40.87 22.98 -23.86
CA ARG A 412 41.37 24.10 -24.66
C ARG A 412 42.84 24.38 -24.27
N PRO A 413 43.77 24.57 -25.22
CA PRO A 413 45.15 24.91 -24.88
C PRO A 413 45.42 26.42 -24.88
N GLY A 414 46.27 26.84 -23.93
CA GLY A 414 47.36 27.80 -24.14
C GLY A 414 47.02 29.29 -24.20
N LEU A 415 47.16 29.98 -23.06
CA LEU A 415 47.46 31.42 -23.01
C LEU A 415 48.99 31.58 -22.97
N THR A 416 49.57 32.29 -23.94
CA THR A 416 50.93 32.82 -23.87
C THR A 416 50.91 34.24 -23.32
N THR A 417 51.75 34.47 -22.31
CA THR A 417 52.12 35.76 -21.74
C THR A 417 53.01 36.55 -22.71
N ASN A 418 52.83 37.88 -22.81
CA ASN A 418 53.89 38.87 -22.58
C ASN A 418 53.46 40.32 -22.87
N THR A 419 53.68 41.16 -21.84
CA THR A 419 54.21 42.54 -21.85
C THR A 419 53.92 43.49 -23.01
N THR A 420 53.29 44.64 -22.70
CA THR A 420 53.98 45.94 -22.55
C THR A 420 53.09 46.95 -21.84
#